data_AF-A0A357JFK1-F1
#
_entry.id   AF-A0A357JFK1-F1
#
_cell.length_a   1.000
_cell.length_b   1.000
_cell.length_c   1.000
_cell.angle_alpha   90.00
_cell.angle_beta   90.00
_cell.angle_gamma   90.00
#
_symmetry.space_group_name_H-M   'P 1'
#
loop_
_entity.id
_entity.type
_entity.pdbx_description
1 polymer ?
#
loop_
_entity_poly.entity_id
_entity_poly.type
_entity_poly.pdbx_seq_one_letter_code
_entity_poly.pdbx_strand_id
1 'polypeptide(L)'
;MRLNFFLFFVMTWSFCTGQIAQYNHFPTMKPSHILDEKLDDISFAMSFRILESDYEGPLVRLRRASDNAELDFYHADNDIVDVDAINTWRAGANVYVVVWYDQSSLGRNAIQPTQNRQPRFFPNA
;
A
#
# COMPACT_ATOMS: atom_id res chain seq x y z
N MET A 1 19.47 -50.71 -70.54
CA MET A 1 18.53 -49.58 -70.40
C MET A 1 18.77 -48.96 -69.03
N ARG A 2 19.34 -47.74 -68.95
CA ARG A 2 19.74 -47.12 -67.67
C ARG A 2 18.51 -46.48 -67.02
N LEU A 3 18.20 -46.88 -65.79
CA LEU A 3 17.08 -46.37 -65.01
C LEU A 3 17.54 -45.14 -64.22
N ASN A 4 17.08 -43.94 -64.60
CA ASN A 4 17.37 -42.70 -63.88
C ASN A 4 16.45 -42.59 -62.65
N PHE A 5 17.04 -42.64 -61.46
CA PHE A 5 16.32 -42.44 -60.21
C PHE A 5 16.28 -40.95 -59.88
N PHE A 6 15.14 -40.29 -60.12
CA PHE A 6 14.95 -38.88 -59.79
C PHE A 6 14.58 -38.77 -58.31
N LEU A 7 15.49 -38.23 -57.50
CA LEU A 7 15.28 -38.00 -56.07
C LEU A 7 14.37 -36.77 -55.91
N PHE A 8 13.11 -36.97 -55.57
CA PHE A 8 12.18 -35.88 -55.24
C PHE A 8 12.43 -35.40 -53.81
N PHE A 9 12.99 -34.21 -53.66
CA PHE A 9 13.18 -33.56 -52.36
C PHE A 9 11.90 -32.80 -52.00
N VAL A 10 11.07 -33.37 -51.12
CA VAL A 10 9.86 -32.70 -50.60
C VAL A 10 10.28 -31.80 -49.44
N MET A 11 10.30 -30.49 -49.70
CA MET A 11 10.55 -29.47 -48.68
C MET A 11 9.23 -29.15 -47.97
N THR A 12 9.00 -29.76 -46.81
CA THR A 12 7.81 -29.46 -45.99
C THR A 12 8.03 -28.18 -45.20
N TRP A 13 7.29 -27.12 -45.54
CA TRP A 13 7.27 -25.89 -44.76
C TRP A 13 6.54 -26.15 -43.44
N SER A 14 7.26 -26.10 -42.32
CA SER A 14 6.63 -26.04 -41.00
C SER A 14 6.31 -24.57 -40.71
N PHE A 15 5.03 -24.23 -40.74
CA PHE A 15 4.59 -22.95 -40.16
C PHE A 15 4.57 -23.11 -38.64
N CYS A 16 5.54 -22.48 -37.97
CA CYS A 16 5.47 -22.34 -36.52
C CYS A 16 4.61 -21.12 -36.21
N THR A 17 3.41 -21.33 -35.66
CA THR A 17 2.68 -20.25 -35.00
C THR A 17 3.23 -20.09 -33.59
N GLY A 18 3.99 -19.03 -33.37
CA GLY A 18 4.28 -18.57 -32.01
C GLY A 18 3.05 -17.85 -31.47
N GLN A 19 2.21 -18.53 -30.69
CA GLN A 19 1.27 -17.80 -29.82
C GLN A 19 2.07 -17.32 -28.60
N ILE A 20 2.01 -16.03 -28.30
CA ILE A 20 2.46 -15.53 -26.99
C ILE A 20 1.49 -16.12 -25.95
N ALA A 21 1.99 -17.04 -25.13
CA ALA A 21 1.22 -17.70 -24.07
C ALA A 21 0.83 -16.75 -22.91
N GLN A 22 1.23 -15.49 -22.97
CA GLN A 22 0.94 -14.49 -21.94
C GLN A 22 0.15 -13.32 -22.51
N TYR A 23 -1.17 -13.43 -22.40
CA TYR A 23 -2.08 -12.29 -22.44
C TYR A 23 -1.64 -11.28 -21.38
N ASN A 24 -1.34 -10.04 -21.79
CA ASN A 24 -0.96 -8.91 -20.94
C ASN A 24 0.03 -9.25 -19.81
N HIS A 25 1.33 -9.25 -20.11
CA HIS A 25 2.35 -9.38 -19.06
C HIS A 25 2.34 -8.20 -18.07
N PHE A 26 1.64 -7.11 -18.41
CA PHE A 26 1.33 -6.01 -17.50
C PHE A 26 -0.14 -5.61 -17.67
N PRO A 27 -1.10 -6.40 -17.15
CA PRO A 27 -2.47 -5.93 -17.02
C PRO A 27 -2.40 -4.74 -16.06
N THR A 28 -2.92 -3.58 -16.48
CA THR A 28 -3.03 -2.31 -15.73
C THR A 28 -2.43 -2.39 -14.33
N MET A 29 -1.15 -2.04 -14.18
CA MET A 29 -0.50 -2.07 -12.87
C MET A 29 -1.30 -1.16 -11.94
N LYS A 30 -2.14 -1.76 -11.10
CA LYS A 30 -2.72 -1.04 -9.97
C LYS A 30 -1.54 -0.69 -9.07
N PRO A 31 -1.48 0.53 -8.50
CA PRO A 31 -0.56 0.80 -7.40
C PRO A 31 -0.71 -0.35 -6.39
N SER A 32 0.40 -1.00 -6.05
CA SER A 32 0.40 -2.07 -5.04
C SER A 32 1.07 -1.53 -3.79
N HIS A 33 0.43 -1.75 -2.65
CA HIS A 33 1.00 -1.48 -1.36
C HIS A 33 1.83 -2.67 -0.86
N ILE A 34 2.74 -2.41 0.08
CA ILE A 34 3.75 -3.40 0.50
C ILE A 34 3.14 -4.66 1.12
N LEU A 35 1.95 -4.56 1.72
CA LEU A 35 1.21 -5.65 2.35
C LEU A 35 0.02 -6.17 1.56
N ASP A 36 -0.18 -5.70 0.32
CA ASP A 36 -1.15 -6.34 -0.57
C ASP A 36 -0.77 -7.82 -0.69
N GLU A 37 -1.73 -8.71 -0.38
CA GLU A 37 -1.55 -10.17 -0.38
C GLU A 37 -0.53 -10.69 0.68
N LYS A 38 -0.11 -9.87 1.64
CA LYS A 38 0.86 -10.23 2.70
C LYS A 38 0.38 -9.87 4.11
N LEU A 39 -0.93 -9.94 4.32
CA LEU A 39 -1.53 -9.80 5.65
C LEU A 39 -1.44 -11.08 6.49
N ASP A 40 -1.16 -12.23 5.85
CA ASP A 40 -0.90 -13.47 6.56
C ASP A 40 0.51 -13.44 7.20
N ASP A 41 0.63 -13.99 8.41
CA ASP A 41 1.89 -14.13 9.14
C ASP A 41 2.60 -12.83 9.58
N ILE A 42 1.88 -11.70 9.69
CA ILE A 42 2.42 -10.46 10.29
C ILE A 42 1.94 -10.25 11.73
N SER A 43 2.73 -9.53 12.52
CA SER A 43 2.37 -9.21 13.92
C SER A 43 1.56 -7.92 14.05
N PHE A 44 1.90 -6.89 13.28
CA PHE A 44 1.22 -5.59 13.21
C PHE A 44 1.75 -4.82 12.00
N ALA A 45 0.98 -3.86 11.49
CA ALA A 45 1.35 -3.00 10.36
C ALA A 45 1.11 -1.53 10.72
N MET A 46 2.18 -0.78 10.95
CA MET A 46 2.08 0.57 11.52
C MET A 46 2.85 1.54 10.64
N SER A 47 2.15 2.53 10.10
CA SER A 47 2.74 3.56 9.23
C SER A 47 1.88 4.82 9.24
N PHE A 48 2.48 5.95 8.86
CA PHE A 48 1.74 7.15 8.47
C PHE A 48 1.41 7.16 6.96
N ARG A 49 1.63 6.02 6.30
CA ARG A 49 1.24 5.73 4.93
C ARG A 49 0.34 4.50 4.90
N ILE A 50 -0.49 4.37 3.88
CA ILE A 50 -1.19 3.11 3.62
C ILE A 50 -0.16 2.02 3.29
N LEU A 51 -0.30 0.87 3.94
CA LEU A 51 0.53 -0.32 3.76
C LEU A 51 -0.20 -1.44 3.06
N GLU A 52 -1.53 -1.40 3.04
CA GLU A 52 -2.42 -2.40 2.50
C GLU A 52 -3.63 -1.70 1.87
N SER A 53 -3.98 -2.06 0.64
CA SER A 53 -4.91 -1.29 -0.18
C SER A 53 -6.35 -1.25 0.33
N ASP A 54 -6.81 -2.26 1.07
CA ASP A 54 -8.17 -2.32 1.63
C ASP A 54 -8.26 -1.64 3.02
N TYR A 55 -7.18 -1.04 3.52
CA TYR A 55 -7.17 -0.35 4.81
C TYR A 55 -7.85 1.03 4.73
N GLU A 56 -9.13 1.07 5.12
CA GLU A 56 -9.95 2.29 5.18
C GLU A 56 -9.96 2.98 6.57
N GLY A 57 -9.12 2.50 7.50
CA GLY A 57 -9.09 2.98 8.88
C GLY A 57 -8.29 4.28 9.09
N PRO A 58 -8.40 4.90 10.27
CA PRO A 58 -7.54 6.03 10.62
C PRO A 58 -6.08 5.57 10.74
N LEU A 59 -5.11 6.43 10.41
CA LEU A 59 -3.69 6.14 10.59
C LEU A 59 -3.19 6.56 11.98
N VAL A 60 -3.77 7.63 12.55
CA VAL A 60 -3.35 8.15 13.86
C VAL A 60 -4.50 8.85 14.58
N ARG A 61 -4.56 8.69 15.90
CA ARG A 61 -5.32 9.58 16.79
C ARG A 61 -4.38 10.61 17.41
N LEU A 62 -4.70 11.89 17.25
CA LEU A 62 -3.93 12.98 17.83
C LEU A 62 -4.73 13.69 18.91
N ARG A 63 -4.03 14.12 19.98
CA ARG A 63 -4.54 15.04 20.99
C ARG A 63 -3.98 16.43 20.77
N ARG A 64 -4.84 17.44 20.73
CA ARG A 64 -4.47 18.85 20.61
C ARG A 64 -4.12 19.45 21.97
N ALA A 65 -3.04 20.22 22.02
CA ALA A 65 -2.53 20.78 23.27
C ALA A 65 -3.42 21.86 23.89
N SER A 66 -4.18 22.60 23.07
CA SER A 66 -4.95 23.78 23.52
C SER A 66 -6.15 23.42 24.39
N ASP A 67 -6.75 22.25 24.16
CA ASP A 67 -8.03 21.87 24.78
C ASP A 67 -8.15 20.37 25.06
N ASN A 68 -7.09 19.58 24.80
CA ASN A 68 -7.09 18.12 24.90
C ASN A 68 -8.14 17.43 24.01
N ALA A 69 -8.67 18.12 23.00
CA ALA A 69 -9.51 17.46 22.02
C ALA A 69 -8.70 16.39 21.29
N GLU A 70 -9.30 15.22 21.10
CA GLU A 70 -8.73 14.13 20.32
C GLU A 70 -9.48 13.97 19.00
N LEU A 71 -8.76 13.68 17.93
CA LEU A 71 -9.36 13.39 16.62
C LEU A 71 -8.54 12.32 15.88
N ASP A 72 -9.25 11.48 15.15
CA ASP A 72 -8.68 10.48 14.24
C ASP A 72 -8.38 11.12 12.88
N PHE A 73 -7.21 10.79 12.32
CA PHE A 73 -6.76 11.27 11.02
C PHE A 73 -6.47 10.11 10.09
N TYR A 74 -6.95 10.22 8.86
CA TYR A 74 -6.88 9.23 7.79
C TYR A 74 -5.78 9.60 6.79
N HIS A 75 -5.56 8.76 5.79
CA HIS A 75 -4.73 9.13 4.65
C HIS A 75 -5.46 10.15 3.75
N ALA A 76 -4.67 10.94 3.02
CA ALA A 76 -5.13 11.70 1.87
C ALA A 76 -5.02 10.85 0.59
N ASP A 77 -5.38 11.42 -0.56
CA ASP A 77 -5.33 10.76 -1.88
C ASP A 77 -3.93 10.28 -2.31
N ASN A 78 -2.88 10.65 -1.57
CA ASN A 78 -1.50 10.26 -1.81
C ASN A 78 -1.01 9.13 -0.89
N ASP A 79 -1.93 8.44 -0.22
CA ASP A 79 -1.68 7.33 0.70
C ASP A 79 -0.79 7.71 1.90
N ILE A 80 -0.76 8.99 2.28
CA ILE A 80 -0.06 9.52 3.46
C ILE A 80 -1.09 10.17 4.37
N VAL A 81 -0.88 10.13 5.69
CA VAL A 81 -1.70 10.85 6.67
C VAL A 81 -1.99 12.29 6.21
N ASP A 82 -3.25 12.70 6.29
CA ASP A 82 -3.70 14.00 5.82
C ASP A 82 -3.20 15.13 6.75
N VAL A 83 -2.01 15.63 6.39
CA VAL A 83 -1.34 16.73 7.08
C VAL A 83 -2.14 18.03 7.00
N ASP A 84 -2.89 18.26 5.93
CA ASP A 84 -3.68 19.48 5.74
C ASP A 84 -4.92 19.47 6.64
N ALA A 85 -5.58 18.33 6.80
CA ALA A 85 -6.63 18.14 7.79
C ALA A 85 -6.09 18.32 9.22
N ILE A 86 -4.91 17.76 9.52
CA ILE A 86 -4.25 17.96 10.83
C ILE A 86 -3.95 19.43 11.07
N ASN A 87 -3.43 20.15 10.07
CA ASN A 87 -3.08 21.56 10.17
C ASN A 87 -4.31 22.44 10.37
N THR A 88 -5.37 22.19 9.63
CA THR A 88 -6.66 22.86 9.77
C THR A 88 -7.24 22.65 11.17
N TRP A 89 -7.29 21.40 11.63
CA TRP A 89 -7.84 21.07 12.94
C TRP A 89 -6.98 21.65 14.07
N ARG A 90 -5.65 21.52 14.01
CA ARG A 90 -4.80 21.93 15.14
C ARG A 90 -4.73 23.45 15.31
N ALA A 91 -5.06 24.23 14.28
CA ALA A 91 -5.06 25.70 14.31
C ALA A 91 -3.77 26.29 14.93
N GLY A 92 -2.62 25.72 14.57
CA GLY A 92 -1.30 26.11 15.10
C GLY A 92 -0.90 25.52 16.45
N ALA A 93 -1.80 24.82 17.15
CA ALA A 93 -1.48 24.14 18.41
C ALA A 93 -0.55 22.93 18.19
N ASN A 94 0.18 22.57 19.25
CA ASN A 94 0.91 21.30 19.29
C ASN A 94 -0.06 20.12 19.34
N VAL A 95 0.34 19.01 18.73
CA VAL A 95 -0.44 17.76 18.70
C VAL A 95 0.42 16.59 19.13
N TYR A 96 -0.19 15.60 19.77
CA TYR A 96 0.49 14.46 20.37
C TYR A 96 -0.19 13.15 19.97
N VAL A 97 0.60 12.11 19.73
CA VAL A 97 0.09 10.79 19.33
C VAL A 97 -0.54 10.08 20.53
N VAL A 98 -1.84 9.81 20.43
CA VAL A 98 -2.60 9.02 21.42
C VAL A 98 -2.63 7.56 20.99
N VAL A 99 -2.95 7.33 19.71
CA VAL A 99 -3.02 6.01 19.08
C VAL A 99 -2.30 6.08 17.74
N TRP A 100 -1.43 5.11 17.49
CA TRP A 100 -0.97 4.78 16.15
C TRP A 100 -1.69 3.49 15.75
N TYR A 101 -2.45 3.53 14.66
CA TYR A 101 -3.35 2.44 14.31
C TYR A 101 -2.66 1.36 13.49
N ASP A 102 -3.05 0.12 13.78
CA ASP A 102 -2.57 -1.11 13.15
C ASP A 102 -3.40 -1.43 11.91
N GLN A 103 -2.75 -1.38 10.75
CA GLN A 103 -3.32 -1.63 9.43
C GLN A 103 -3.45 -3.12 9.10
N SER A 104 -3.00 -4.02 9.98
CA SER A 104 -3.05 -5.47 9.72
C SER A 104 -4.44 -6.10 9.94
N SER A 105 -5.43 -5.31 10.33
CA SER A 105 -6.76 -5.78 10.79
C SER A 105 -6.74 -6.64 12.07
N LEU A 106 -5.60 -6.79 12.74
CA LEU A 106 -5.48 -7.50 14.02
C LEU A 106 -5.79 -6.63 15.24
N GLY A 107 -5.92 -5.30 15.06
CA GLY A 107 -6.29 -4.35 16.10
C GLY A 107 -5.20 -4.11 17.15
N ARG A 108 -3.93 -4.38 16.84
CA ARG A 108 -2.79 -4.26 17.76
C ARG A 108 -2.21 -2.85 17.76
N ASN A 109 -3.08 -1.88 17.98
CA ASN A 109 -2.75 -0.45 17.98
C ASN A 109 -1.71 -0.11 19.07
N ALA A 110 -0.79 0.80 18.76
CA ALA A 110 0.10 1.36 19.78
C ALA A 110 -0.59 2.54 20.46
N ILE A 111 -0.87 2.41 21.76
CA ILE A 111 -1.63 3.38 22.54
C ILE A 111 -0.75 3.95 23.65
N GLN A 112 -0.75 5.28 23.80
CA GLN A 112 -0.12 5.97 24.92
C GLN A 112 -1.17 6.71 25.76
N PRO A 113 -1.73 6.05 26.80
CA PRO A 113 -2.81 6.64 27.59
C PRO A 113 -2.32 7.73 28.55
N THR A 114 -1.02 7.76 28.86
CA THR A 114 -0.47 8.79 29.76
C THR A 114 -0.14 10.05 28.96
N GLN A 115 -0.94 11.10 29.14
CA GLN A 115 -0.81 12.37 28.40
C GLN A 115 0.61 12.93 28.33
N ASN A 116 1.33 12.94 29.46
CA ASN A 116 2.70 13.48 29.54
C ASN A 116 3.77 12.57 28.90
N ARG A 117 3.39 11.38 28.44
CA ARG A 117 4.25 10.43 27.72
C ARG A 117 3.90 10.31 26.25
N GLN A 118 2.84 10.99 25.79
CA GLN A 118 2.45 10.98 24.38
C GLN A 118 3.52 11.67 23.52
N PRO A 119 4.05 11.01 22.48
CA PRO A 119 5.02 11.62 21.58
C PRO A 119 4.42 12.83 20.87
N ARG A 120 5.21 13.90 20.70
CA ARG A 120 4.79 15.04 19.88
C ARG A 120 4.82 14.64 18.41
N PHE A 121 3.74 14.96 17.69
CA PHE A 121 3.66 14.81 16.24
C PHE A 121 3.99 16.15 15.57
N PHE A 122 4.83 16.10 14.53
CA PHE A 122 5.27 17.28 13.76
C PHE A 122 4.76 17.17 12.32
N PRO A 123 3.58 17.75 12.00
CA PRO A 123 2.98 17.64 10.67
C PRO A 123 3.75 18.42 9.58
N ASN A 124 4.59 19.39 9.95
CA ASN A 124 5.31 20.26 8.99
C ASN A 124 6.84 20.06 9.08
N ALA A 125 7.30 18.86 9.45
CA ALA A 125 8.73 18.56 9.55
C ALA A 125 9.33 18.19 8.18
#